data_AF-A0A9D4KBK7-F1
#
_entry.id   AF-A0A9D4KBK7-F1
#
_cell.length_a   1.000
_cell.length_b   1.000
_cell.length_c   1.000
_cell.angle_alpha   90.00
_cell.angle_beta   90.00
_cell.angle_gamma   90.00
#
_symmetry.space_group_name_H-M   'P 1'
#
loop_
_entity.id
_entity.type
_entity.pdbx_description
1 polymer ?
#
loop_
_entity_poly.entity_id
_entity_poly.type
_entity_poly.pdbx_seq_one_letter_code
_entity_poly.pdbx_strand_id
1 'polypeptide(L)' 'MLPVRWLPPEALLYRTFTVASDIWSYGILLLEIFTYGRQPWFQLSNQEVREVLNIT' A
#
# COMPACT_ATOMS: atom_id res chain seq x y z
N MET A 1 9.06 10.21 -4.11
CA MET A 1 7.92 9.37 -4.50
C MET A 1 7.46 8.60 -3.26
N LEU A 2 6.15 8.49 -2.99
CA LEU A 2 5.64 7.68 -1.86
C LEU A 2 5.54 6.19 -2.27
N PRO A 3 5.73 5.24 -1.33
CA PRO A 3 5.61 3.81 -1.60
C PRO A 3 4.14 3.39 -1.76
N VAL A 4 3.59 3.58 -2.97
CA VAL A 4 2.15 3.44 -3.29
C VAL A 4 1.54 2.08 -2.90
N ARG A 5 2.32 1.00 -2.89
CA ARG A 5 1.83 -0.36 -2.60
C ARG A 5 1.74 -0.67 -1.10
N TRP A 6 2.36 0.16 -0.26
CA TRP A 6 2.45 -0.04 1.20
C TRP A 6 1.63 0.95 2.01
N LEU A 7 1.22 2.05 1.40
CA LEU A 7 0.49 3.11 2.09
C LEU A 7 -1.01 3.01 1.81
N PRO A 8 -1.85 3.35 2.80
CA PRO A 8 -3.29 3.43 2.60
C PRO A 8 -3.69 4.67 1.79
N PRO A 9 -4.94 4.72 1.28
CA PRO A 9 -5.45 5.82 0.48
C PRO A 9 -5.31 7.20 1.12
N GLU A 10 -5.58 7.35 2.41
CA GLU A 10 -5.54 8.64 3.12
C GLU A 10 -4.11 9.22 3.20
N ALA A 11 -3.10 8.35 3.33
CA ALA A 11 -1.71 8.75 3.33
C ALA A 11 -1.24 9.19 1.94
N LEU A 12 -1.79 8.56 0.89
CA LEU A 12 -1.44 8.84 -0.51
C LEU A 12 -2.14 10.10 -1.05
N LEU A 13 -3.43 10.28 -0.75
CA LEU A 13 -4.24 11.41 -1.23
C LEU A 13 -4.04 12.67 -0.40
N TYR A 14 -4.10 12.53 0.93
CA TYR A 14 -4.21 13.68 1.85
C TYR A 14 -2.97 13.88 2.72
N ARG A 15 -1.94 13.05 2.53
CA ARG A 15 -0.72 13.08 3.37
C ARG A 15 -1.03 12.97 4.86
N THR A 16 -2.09 12.24 5.21
CA THR A 16 -2.50 12.00 6.59
C THR A 16 -1.86 10.73 7.10
N PHE A 17 -1.03 10.83 8.13
CA PHE A 17 -0.32 9.70 8.73
C PHE A 17 -0.74 9.58 10.20
N THR A 18 -1.23 8.40 10.56
CA THR A 18 -1.75 8.07 11.90
C THR A 18 -1.35 6.66 12.28
N VAL A 19 -1.63 6.26 13.53
CA VAL A 19 -1.47 4.86 13.95
C VAL A 19 -2.29 3.91 13.06
N ALA A 20 -3.45 4.35 12.55
CA ALA A 20 -4.25 3.53 11.63
C ALA A 20 -3.55 3.31 10.28
N SER A 21 -2.83 4.31 9.76
CA SER A 21 -2.06 4.12 8.53
C SER A 21 -0.88 3.17 8.73
N ASP A 22 -0.27 3.18 9.92
CA ASP A 22 0.79 2.23 10.27
C ASP A 22 0.23 0.79 10.37
N ILE A 23 -0.98 0.62 10.90
CA ILE A 23 -1.67 -0.69 10.93
C ILE A 23 -1.90 -1.22 9.50
N TRP A 24 -2.26 -0.36 8.54
CA TRP A 24 -2.36 -0.76 7.13
C TRP A 24 -1.03 -1.25 6.59
N SER A 25 0.04 -0.47 6.74
CA SER A 25 1.38 -0.84 6.27
C SER A 25 1.89 -2.11 6.95
N TYR A 26 1.55 -2.34 8.22
CA TYR A 26 1.84 -3.59 8.92
C TYR A 26 1.10 -4.78 8.31
N GLY A 27 -0.16 -4.62 7.88
CA GLY A 27 -0.88 -5.65 7.13
C GLY A 27 -0.18 -6.02 5.81
N ILE A 28 0.35 -5.03 5.10
CA ILE A 28 1.17 -5.27 3.89
C ILE A 28 2.48 -6.00 4.23
N LEU A 29 3.14 -5.63 5.33
CA LEU A 29 4.34 -6.34 5.80
C LEU A 29 4.05 -7.82 6.12
N LEU A 30 2.92 -8.12 6.78
CA LEU A 30 2.50 -9.50 7.03
C LEU A 30 2.29 -10.27 5.72
N LEU A 31 1.67 -9.64 4.72
CA LEU A 31 1.52 -10.23 3.39
C LEU A 31 2.89 -10.57 2.79
N GLU A 32 3.88 -9.68 2.88
CA GLU A 32 5.24 -9.94 2.40
C GLU A 32 5.87 -11.12 3.13
N ILE A 33 5.74 -11.20 4.47
CA ILE A 33 6.28 -12.31 5.27
C ILE A 33 5.68 -13.65 4.83
N PHE A 34 4.34 -13.74 4.74
CA PHE A 34 3.65 -15.00 4.40
C PHE A 34 3.76 -15.38 2.92
N THR A 35 4.20 -14.46 2.07
CA THR A 35 4.46 -14.71 0.64
C THR A 35 5.96 -14.83 0.33
N TYR A 36 6.80 -15.00 1.34
CA TYR A 36 8.26 -15.17 1.20
C TYR A 36 8.93 -13.98 0.48
N GLY A 37 8.52 -12.76 0.82
CA GLY A 37 9.07 -11.52 0.26
C GLY A 37 8.51 -11.14 -1.11
N ARG A 38 7.38 -11.72 -1.52
CA ARG A 38 6.74 -11.32 -2.78
C ARG A 38 6.23 -9.89 -2.67
N GLN A 39 6.51 -9.09 -3.69
CA GLN A 39 6.03 -7.71 -3.75
C GLN A 39 4.49 -7.65 -3.69
N PRO A 40 3.90 -6.74 -2.90
CA PRO A 40 2.47 -6.50 -2.90
C PRO A 40 1.99 -6.05 -4.30
N TRP A 41 0.91 -6.66 -4.77
CA TRP A 41 0.33 -6.37 -6.10
C TRP A 41 1.31 -6.59 -7.28
N PHE A 42 2.25 -7.55 -7.17
CA PHE A 42 3.35 -7.75 -8.14
C PHE A 42 2.93 -7.89 -9.62
N GLN A 43 1.67 -8.21 -9.91
CA GLN A 43 1.11 -8.31 -11.28
C GLN A 43 0.63 -6.97 -11.84
N LEU A 44 0.46 -5.96 -11.00
CA LEU A 44 -0.12 -4.68 -11.36
C LEU A 44 0.97 -3.62 -11.50
N SER A 45 0.79 -2.68 -12.43
CA SER A 45 1.54 -1.44 -12.53
C SER A 45 1.19 -0.48 -11.39
N ASN A 46 1.99 0.56 -11.19
CA ASN A 46 1.70 1.58 -10.18
C ASN A 46 0.46 2.43 -10.50
N GLN A 47 -0.05 2.38 -11.73
CA GLN A 47 -1.30 3.03 -12.10
C GLN A 47 -2.49 2.13 -11.74
N GLU A 48 -2.45 0.85 -12.11
CA GLU A 48 -3.48 -0.13 -11.71
C GLU A 48 -3.60 -0.26 -10.19
N VAL A 49 -2.48 -0.20 -9.45
CA VAL A 49 -2.52 -0.16 -7.97
C VAL A 49 -3.26 1.07 -7.45
N ARG A 50 -3.13 2.23 -8.12
CA ARG A 50 -3.87 3.44 -7.72
C ARG A 50 -5.37 3.29 -7.96
N GLU A 51 -5.76 2.65 -9.05
CA GLU A 51 -7.15 2.34 -9.36
C GLU A 51 -7.73 1.37 -8.33
N VAL A 52 -7.01 0.30 -7.97
CA VAL A 52 -7.43 -0.65 -6.91
C VAL A 52 -7.60 0.04 -5.56
N LEU A 53 -6.73 1.00 -5.23
CA LEU A 53 -6.81 1.78 -3.99
C LEU A 53 -7.82 2.93 -4.07
N ASN A 54 -8.53 3.12 -5.19
CA ASN A 54 -9.47 4.22 -5.43
C ASN A 54 -8.85 5.61 -5.16
N ILE A 55 -7.58 5.80 -5.54
CA ILE A 55 -6.85 7.07 -5.37
C ILE A 55 -6.53 7.77 -6.69
N THR A 56 -7.09 7.29 -7.80
CA THR A 56 -7.00 7.90 -9.14
C THR A 56 -8.28 7.57 -9.89
#